data_AF-A0A7X8FW11-F1
#
_entry.id   AF-A0A7X8FW11-F1
#
_cell.length_a   1.000
_cell.length_b   1.000
_cell.length_c   1.000
_cell.angle_alpha   90.00
_cell.angle_beta   90.00
_cell.angle_gamma   90.00
#
_symmetry.space_group_name_H-M   'P 1'
#
loop_
_entity.id
_entity.type
_entity.pdbx_description
1 polymer ?
#
loop_
_entity_poly.entity_id
_entity_poly.type
_entity_poly.pdbx_seq_one_letter_code
_entity_poly.pdbx_strand_id
1 'polypeptide(L)'
;MIISSIDLKDGKVVQLRQGKDLVLERDNPDELIAEFNRYGEVAIIDLDAALRNTAPDGSTANSTILKRLLRRGNVRVGGGIRSAKTARELVSLGAEKVIVGSAAFTLPDGSAGVNTEFLSQFAEAVGKEHVIVSVDA
;
A
#
# COMPACT_ATOMS: atom_id res chain seq x y z
N MET A 1 6.94 7.36 -17.51
CA MET A 1 7.34 7.26 -16.09
C MET A 1 7.38 5.79 -15.72
N ILE A 2 8.45 5.35 -15.07
CA ILE A 2 8.58 3.98 -14.54
C ILE A 2 8.32 4.07 -13.04
N ILE A 3 7.59 3.10 -12.49
CA ILE A 3 7.35 2.98 -11.04
C ILE A 3 7.79 1.56 -10.65
N SER A 4 8.89 1.47 -9.92
CA SER A 4 9.33 0.21 -9.33
C SER A 4 8.43 -0.17 -8.16
N SER A 5 8.19 -1.47 -7.94
CA SER A 5 7.35 -1.96 -6.84
C SER A 5 8.16 -2.82 -5.87
N ILE A 6 7.87 -2.69 -4.58
CA ILE A 6 8.36 -3.56 -3.51
C ILE A 6 7.14 -4.18 -2.84
N ASP A 7 7.04 -5.50 -2.87
CA ASP A 7 5.99 -6.21 -2.15
C ASP A 7 6.55 -6.67 -0.79
N LEU A 8 5.77 -6.43 0.28
CA LEU A 8 6.10 -6.82 1.63
C LEU A 8 5.18 -7.94 2.10
N LYS A 9 5.75 -9.00 2.65
CA LYS A 9 5.02 -10.12 3.26
C LYS A 9 5.86 -10.76 4.35
N ASP A 10 5.23 -11.12 5.48
CA ASP A 10 5.87 -11.78 6.63
C ASP A 10 7.11 -11.03 7.15
N GLY A 11 7.11 -9.69 7.06
CA GLY A 11 8.23 -8.85 7.49
C GLY A 11 9.43 -8.85 6.53
N LYS A 12 9.23 -9.23 5.26
CA LYS A 12 10.30 -9.35 4.27
C LYS A 12 9.88 -8.76 2.92
N VAL A 13 10.88 -8.44 2.09
CA VAL A 13 10.63 -8.11 0.69
C VAL A 13 10.46 -9.41 -0.09
N VAL A 14 9.37 -9.53 -0.82
CA VAL A 14 9.06 -10.74 -1.59
C VAL A 14 8.79 -10.42 -3.06
N GLN A 15 8.94 -11.42 -3.90
CA GLN A 15 8.40 -11.41 -5.25
C GLN A 15 7.56 -12.67 -5.43
N LEU A 16 6.28 -12.48 -5.76
CA LEU A 16 5.36 -13.58 -6.00
C LEU A 16 5.12 -13.78 -7.50
N ARG A 17 5.16 -15.02 -7.97
CA ARG A 17 4.67 -15.39 -9.31
C ARG A 17 3.16 -15.41 -9.27
N GLN A 18 2.52 -14.59 -10.11
CA GLN A 18 1.06 -14.49 -10.19
C GLN A 18 0.39 -14.25 -8.82
N GLY A 19 1.08 -13.55 -7.92
CA GLY A 19 0.58 -13.23 -6.58
C GLY A 19 0.49 -14.43 -5.61
N LYS A 20 1.07 -15.59 -5.93
CA LYS A 20 0.94 -16.82 -5.12
C LYS A 20 2.28 -17.47 -4.79
N ASP A 21 3.08 -17.80 -5.80
CA ASP A 21 4.27 -18.63 -5.57
C ASP A 21 5.47 -17.74 -5.25
N LEU A 22 6.08 -17.91 -4.08
CA LEU A 22 7.29 -17.16 -3.71
C LEU A 22 8.43 -17.52 -4.67
N VAL A 23 8.90 -16.51 -5.42
CA VAL A 23 10.03 -16.65 -6.35
C VAL A 23 11.32 -16.21 -5.69
N LEU A 24 11.23 -15.14 -4.89
CA LEU A 24 12.41 -14.48 -4.32
C LEU A 24 12.02 -13.76 -3.04
N GLU A 25 12.95 -13.79 -2.09
CA GLU A 25 12.85 -13.13 -0.80
C GLU A 25 14.15 -12.35 -0.57
N ARG A 26 14.04 -11.15 0.02
CA ARG A 26 15.18 -10.29 0.36
C ARG A 26 15.00 -9.68 1.74
N ASP A 27 16.09 -9.63 2.49
CA ASP A 27 16.15 -9.07 3.85
C ASP A 27 16.76 -7.65 3.91
N ASN A 28 16.91 -6.97 2.77
CA ASN A 28 17.52 -5.63 2.66
C ASN A 28 16.58 -4.56 2.06
N PRO A 29 15.39 -4.31 2.66
CA PRO A 29 14.41 -3.36 2.13
C PRO A 29 14.97 -1.93 1.99
N ASP A 30 15.88 -1.53 2.88
CA ASP A 30 16.50 -0.20 2.89
C ASP A 30 17.47 0.04 1.72
N GLU A 31 18.17 -1.00 1.27
CA GLU A 31 19.04 -0.93 0.11
C GLU A 31 18.21 -0.89 -1.18
N LEU A 32 17.16 -1.73 -1.23
CA LEU A 32 16.28 -1.81 -2.39
C LEU A 32 15.54 -0.49 -2.64
N ILE A 33 14.99 0.13 -1.60
CA ILE A 33 14.32 1.43 -1.76
C ILE A 33 15.30 2.53 -2.20
N ALA A 34 16.54 2.49 -1.70
CA ALA A 34 17.57 3.45 -2.09
C ALA A 34 17.96 3.28 -3.56
N GLU A 35 18.03 2.05 -4.06
CA GLU A 35 18.24 1.76 -5.48
C GLU A 35 17.05 2.25 -6.31
N PHE A 36 15.84 1.89 -5.93
CA PHE A 36 14.62 2.18 -6.67
C PHE A 36 14.28 3.66 -6.76
N ASN A 37 14.52 4.42 -5.69
CA ASN A 37 14.35 5.87 -5.68
C ASN A 37 15.20 6.60 -6.73
N ARG A 38 16.27 5.97 -7.26
CA ARG A 38 17.07 6.56 -8.35
C ARG A 38 16.31 6.61 -9.68
N TYR A 39 15.26 5.79 -9.83
CA TYR A 39 14.45 5.70 -11.05
C TYR A 39 13.13 6.47 -10.96
N GLY A 40 12.78 7.00 -9.78
CA GLY A 40 11.57 7.77 -9.55
C GLY A 40 10.79 7.30 -8.33
N GLU A 41 9.47 7.43 -8.40
CA GLU A 41 8.55 6.95 -7.36
C GLU A 41 8.57 5.44 -7.21
N VAL A 42 8.43 4.98 -5.97
CA VAL A 42 8.38 3.56 -5.63
C VAL A 42 7.01 3.22 -5.06
N ALA A 43 6.38 2.18 -5.60
CA ALA A 43 5.20 1.58 -5.02
C ALA A 43 5.62 0.56 -3.96
N ILE A 44 5.00 0.61 -2.78
CA ILE A 44 5.18 -0.41 -1.74
C ILE A 44 3.82 -1.01 -1.43
N ILE A 45 3.70 -2.34 -1.56
CA ILE A 45 2.45 -3.06 -1.31
C ILE A 45 2.61 -3.93 -0.07
N ASP A 46 1.81 -3.66 0.97
CA ASP A 46 1.71 -4.55 2.13
C ASP A 46 0.73 -5.69 1.81
N LEU A 47 1.28 -6.86 1.45
CA LEU A 47 0.49 -8.03 1.09
C LEU A 47 -0.21 -8.64 2.31
N ASP A 48 0.34 -8.52 3.51
CA ASP A 48 -0.31 -9.01 4.72
C ASP A 48 -1.57 -8.20 5.02
N ALA A 49 -1.49 -6.87 4.93
CA ALA A 49 -2.66 -6.02 5.05
C ALA A 49 -3.71 -6.32 3.96
N ALA A 50 -3.25 -6.53 2.71
CA ALA A 50 -4.12 -6.89 1.59
C ALA A 50 -4.89 -8.19 1.86
N LEU A 51 -4.18 -9.23 2.33
CA LEU A 51 -4.72 -10.55 2.65
C LEU A 51 -5.45 -10.63 3.99
N ARG A 52 -5.55 -9.52 4.73
CA ARG A 52 -6.16 -9.44 6.08
C ARG A 52 -5.40 -10.23 7.15
N ASN A 53 -4.10 -10.42 6.96
CA ASN A 53 -3.17 -10.93 7.97
C ASN A 53 -2.74 -9.78 8.91
N THR A 54 -3.69 -9.24 9.65
CA THR A 54 -3.50 -8.09 10.55
C THR A 54 -3.73 -8.48 12.00
N ALA A 55 -2.94 -7.91 12.90
CA ALA A 55 -3.17 -7.97 14.34
C ALA A 55 -4.44 -7.19 14.74
N PRO A 56 -4.98 -7.37 15.97
CA PRO A 56 -6.18 -6.67 16.42
C PRO A 56 -6.09 -5.15 16.41
N ASP A 57 -4.88 -4.59 16.53
CA ASP A 57 -4.61 -3.15 16.44
C ASP A 57 -4.50 -2.63 15.00
N GLY A 58 -4.64 -3.51 14.01
CA GLY A 58 -4.53 -3.21 12.58
C GLY A 58 -3.11 -3.25 12.04
N SER A 59 -2.10 -3.56 12.85
CA SER A 59 -0.72 -3.71 12.40
C SER A 59 -0.48 -5.04 11.68
N THR A 60 0.62 -5.10 10.93
CA THR A 60 1.12 -6.27 10.18
C THR A 60 2.56 -6.56 10.58
N ALA A 61 3.09 -7.73 10.21
CA ALA A 61 4.52 -8.02 10.30
C ALA A 61 5.37 -6.98 9.52
N ASN A 62 4.78 -6.34 8.50
CA ASN A 62 5.44 -5.37 7.64
C ASN A 62 5.43 -3.94 8.20
N SER A 63 4.63 -3.66 9.23
CA SER A 63 4.38 -2.28 9.70
C SER A 63 5.64 -1.51 10.08
N THR A 64 6.61 -2.17 10.74
CA THR A 64 7.89 -1.55 11.12
C THR A 64 8.74 -1.21 9.89
N ILE A 65 8.80 -2.12 8.91
CA ILE A 65 9.56 -1.91 7.67
C ILE A 65 8.88 -0.81 6.85
N LEU A 66 7.57 -0.88 6.65
CA LEU A 66 6.80 0.12 5.91
C LEU A 66 7.03 1.52 6.48
N LYS A 67 6.87 1.71 7.80
CA LYS A 67 7.14 3.00 8.48
C LYS A 67 8.57 3.51 8.25
N ARG A 68 9.55 2.61 8.15
CA ARG A 68 10.95 2.99 7.85
C ARG A 68 11.11 3.41 6.39
N LEU A 69 10.49 2.69 5.45
CA LEU A 69 10.60 2.97 4.01
C LEU A 69 9.86 4.25 3.59
N LEU A 70 8.70 4.53 4.18
CA LEU A 70 7.94 5.78 3.92
C LEU A 70 8.75 7.04 4.23
N ARG A 71 9.68 6.98 5.19
CA ARG A 71 10.55 8.12 5.56
C ARG A 71 11.75 8.31 4.64
N ARG A 72 11.96 7.42 3.66
CA ARG A 72 13.20 7.36 2.87
C ARG A 72 13.08 7.82 1.42
N GLY A 73 11.88 8.12 0.93
CA GLY A 73 11.74 8.53 -0.46
C GLY A 73 10.33 8.86 -0.90
N ASN A 74 10.18 9.03 -2.21
CA ASN A 74 8.90 9.32 -2.84
C ASN A 74 8.11 8.02 -3.02
N VAL A 75 7.34 7.66 -1.98
CA VAL A 75 6.68 6.37 -1.88
C VAL A 75 5.17 6.49 -2.04
N ARG A 76 4.62 5.62 -2.89
CA ARG A 76 3.19 5.34 -2.95
C ARG A 76 2.95 4.02 -2.24
N VAL A 77 1.95 3.96 -1.37
CA VAL A 77 1.69 2.78 -0.55
C VAL A 77 0.32 2.18 -0.85
N GLY A 78 0.28 0.86 -1.01
CA GLY A 78 -0.95 0.09 -1.16
C GLY A 78 -0.96 -1.12 -0.24
N GLY A 79 -2.06 -1.86 -0.29
CA GLY A 79 -2.26 -3.08 0.49
C GLY A 79 -3.23 -2.88 1.65
N GLY A 80 -4.44 -3.41 1.50
CA GLY A 80 -5.40 -3.51 2.60
C GLY A 80 -5.95 -2.20 3.17
N ILE A 81 -5.73 -1.06 2.51
CA ILE A 81 -6.19 0.26 2.98
C ILE A 81 -7.71 0.34 2.84
N ARG A 82 -8.42 0.34 3.97
CA ARG A 82 -9.89 0.25 4.07
C ARG A 82 -10.53 1.36 4.90
N SER A 83 -9.76 2.38 5.29
CA SER A 83 -10.30 3.52 6.04
C SER A 83 -9.53 4.81 5.78
N ALA A 84 -10.24 5.94 5.82
CA ALA A 84 -9.64 7.26 5.71
C ALA A 84 -8.67 7.57 6.87
N LYS A 85 -8.86 6.92 8.04
CA LYS A 85 -7.92 6.97 9.16
C LYS A 85 -6.56 6.37 8.77
N THR A 86 -6.56 5.17 8.20
CA THR A 86 -5.34 4.50 7.73
C THR A 86 -4.65 5.32 6.64
N ALA A 87 -5.41 5.89 5.70
CA ALA A 87 -4.85 6.77 4.68
C ALA A 87 -4.12 7.98 5.29
N ARG A 88 -4.75 8.68 6.25
CA ARG A 88 -4.13 9.81 6.96
C ARG A 88 -2.87 9.41 7.72
N GLU A 89 -2.88 8.25 8.37
CA GLU A 89 -1.70 7.75 9.07
C GLU A 89 -0.54 7.50 8.10
N LEU A 90 -0.80 6.86 6.96
CA LEU A 90 0.23 6.57 5.97
C LEU A 90 0.82 7.85 5.36
N VAL A 91 -0.01 8.83 5.02
CA VAL A 91 0.45 10.14 4.51
C VAL A 91 1.24 10.88 5.59
N SER A 92 0.80 10.88 6.85
CA SER A 92 1.55 11.53 7.94
C SER A 92 2.89 10.85 8.24
N LEU A 93 3.04 9.58 7.89
CA LEU A 93 4.29 8.83 7.96
C LEU A 93 5.24 9.07 6.78
N GLY A 94 4.80 9.81 5.75
CA GLY A 94 5.61 10.20 4.59
C GLY A 94 5.18 9.59 3.25
N ALA A 95 4.05 8.90 3.17
CA ALA A 95 3.53 8.44 1.89
C ALA A 95 3.10 9.63 1.01
N GLU A 96 3.61 9.68 -0.22
CA GLU A 96 3.19 10.65 -1.22
C GLU A 96 1.79 10.33 -1.72
N LYS A 97 1.45 9.05 -1.88
CA LYS A 97 0.11 8.61 -2.31
C LYS A 97 -0.30 7.31 -1.63
N VAL A 98 -1.59 7.13 -1.43
CA VAL A 98 -2.21 5.89 -0.98
C VAL A 98 -2.95 5.24 -2.15
N ILE A 99 -2.77 3.94 -2.32
CA ILE A 99 -3.38 3.12 -3.36
C ILE A 99 -4.53 2.33 -2.74
N VAL A 100 -5.73 2.56 -3.24
CA VAL A 100 -6.94 1.85 -2.82
C VAL A 100 -7.42 0.96 -3.96
N GLY A 101 -7.54 -0.34 -3.69
CA GLY A 101 -8.11 -1.33 -4.61
C GLY A 101 -9.53 -1.71 -4.20
N SER A 102 -9.72 -2.94 -3.72
CA SER A 102 -11.03 -3.55 -3.48
C SER A 102 -12.03 -2.70 -2.68
N ALA A 103 -11.58 -1.90 -1.71
CA ALA A 103 -12.46 -1.04 -0.92
C ALA A 103 -13.13 0.07 -1.75
N ALA A 104 -12.49 0.53 -2.82
CA ALA A 104 -13.08 1.50 -3.76
C ALA A 104 -14.25 0.89 -4.58
N PHE A 105 -14.33 -0.43 -4.66
CA PHE A 105 -15.30 -1.17 -5.48
C PHE A 105 -16.25 -2.05 -4.66
N THR A 106 -16.28 -1.88 -3.33
CA THR A 106 -17.17 -2.60 -2.41
C THR A 106 -18.08 -1.61 -1.73
N LEU A 107 -19.39 -1.72 -1.95
CA LEU A 107 -20.41 -0.88 -1.31
C LEU A 107 -20.61 -1.27 0.17
N PRO A 108 -21.24 -0.41 1.00
CA PRO A 108 -21.46 -0.69 2.43
C PRO A 108 -22.25 -1.98 2.71
N ASP A 109 -23.11 -2.40 1.78
CA ASP A 109 -23.87 -3.64 1.84
C ASP A 109 -23.07 -4.88 1.37
N GLY A 110 -21.80 -4.69 0.99
CA GLY A 110 -20.91 -5.72 0.49
C GLY A 110 -21.06 -6.04 -1.00
N SER A 111 -21.99 -5.39 -1.70
CA SER A 111 -22.16 -5.57 -3.14
C SER A 111 -21.04 -4.87 -3.93
N ALA A 112 -20.83 -5.32 -5.17
CA ALA A 112 -19.83 -4.73 -6.05
C ALA A 112 -20.36 -3.42 -6.65
N GLY A 113 -19.54 -2.37 -6.62
CA GLY A 113 -19.89 -1.07 -7.18
C GLY A 113 -18.90 0.00 -6.74
N VAL A 114 -18.82 1.10 -7.48
CA VAL A 114 -17.93 2.22 -7.11
C VAL A 114 -18.45 2.85 -5.82
N ASN A 115 -17.68 2.72 -4.74
CA ASN A 115 -18.00 3.29 -3.44
C ASN A 115 -17.58 4.77 -3.40
N THR A 116 -18.43 5.64 -3.96
CA THR A 116 -18.17 7.08 -4.07
C THR A 116 -18.11 7.76 -2.71
N GLU A 117 -18.90 7.31 -1.72
CA GLU A 117 -18.86 7.82 -0.36
C GLU A 117 -17.49 7.56 0.28
N PHE A 118 -17.00 6.32 0.20
CA PHE A 118 -15.68 5.95 0.68
C PHE A 118 -14.56 6.75 0.00
N LEU A 119 -14.60 6.89 -1.34
CA LEU A 119 -13.60 7.65 -2.08
C LEU A 119 -13.62 9.14 -1.72
N SER A 120 -14.80 9.71 -1.48
CA SER A 120 -14.96 11.09 -1.03
C SER A 120 -14.32 11.29 0.35
N GLN A 121 -14.56 10.38 1.30
CA GLN A 121 -13.93 10.42 2.61
C GLN A 121 -12.40 10.35 2.53
N PHE A 122 -11.83 9.59 1.58
CA PHE A 122 -10.39 9.55 1.35
C PHE A 122 -9.87 10.88 0.81
N ALA A 123 -10.52 11.42 -0.22
CA ALA A 123 -10.14 12.69 -0.81
C ALA A 123 -10.24 13.86 0.20
N GLU A 124 -11.25 13.86 1.07
CA GLU A 124 -11.37 14.84 2.17
C GLU A 124 -10.28 14.66 3.22
N ALA A 125 -9.89 13.42 3.51
CA ALA A 125 -8.96 13.11 4.58
C ALA A 125 -7.50 13.39 4.22
N VAL A 126 -7.11 13.15 2.97
CA VAL A 126 -5.71 13.29 2.53
C VAL A 126 -5.52 14.16 1.29
N GLY A 127 -6.57 14.65 0.64
CA GLY A 127 -6.46 15.33 -0.66
C GLY A 127 -6.50 14.36 -1.84
N LYS A 128 -7.14 14.75 -2.93
CA LYS A 128 -7.33 13.88 -4.12
C LYS A 128 -6.00 13.55 -4.82
N GLU A 129 -5.03 14.43 -4.74
CA GLU A 129 -3.67 14.28 -5.26
C GLU A 129 -2.87 13.16 -4.58
N HIS A 130 -3.27 12.81 -3.36
CA HIS A 130 -2.70 11.73 -2.57
C HIS A 130 -3.42 10.38 -2.78
N VAL A 131 -4.45 10.30 -3.61
CA VAL A 131 -5.23 9.06 -3.80
C VAL A 131 -5.01 8.46 -5.19
N ILE A 132 -4.67 7.17 -5.22
CA ILE A 132 -4.65 6.34 -6.42
C ILE A 132 -5.70 5.23 -6.26
N VAL A 133 -6.48 4.98 -7.30
CA VAL A 133 -7.40 3.84 -7.36
C VAL A 133 -6.78 2.76 -8.24
N SER A 134 -6.58 1.55 -7.69
CA SER A 134 -6.14 0.37 -8.44
C SER A 134 -7.34 -0.32 -9.05
N VAL A 135 -7.30 -0.58 -10.37
CA VAL A 135 -8.36 -1.26 -11.10
C VAL A 135 -7.81 -2.58 -11.61
N ASP A 136 -8.34 -3.68 -11.11
CA ASP A 136 -8.00 -5.03 -11.57
C ASP A 136 -9.09 -5.50 -12.56
N ALA A 137 -8.67 -6.06 -13.69
CA ALA A 137 -9.55 -6.53 -14.78
C ALA A 137 -9.66 -8.06 -14.81
#